data_AF-A0A2H9LLG8-F1
#
_entry.id   AF-A0A2H9LLG8-F1
#
_cell.length_a   1.000
_cell.length_b   1.000
_cell.length_c   1.000
_cell.angle_alpha   90.00
_cell.angle_beta   90.00
_cell.angle_gamma   90.00
#
_symmetry.space_group_name_H-M   'P 1'
#
loop_
_entity.id
_entity.type
_entity.pdbx_description
1 polymer ?
#
loop_
_entity_poly.entity_id
_entity_poly.type
_entity_poly.pdbx_seq_one_letter_code
_entity_poly.pdbx_strand_id
1 'polypeptide(L)'
;MEMVSGRPKTLLPVPTHYCPGCGHGVIHRLVAEVIDDLGIREKTVVVAPVGCAVLLYNYFDVDAYEAAHGRAPAIATGCKRVHP
;
A
#
# COMPACT_ATOMS: atom_id res chain seq x y z
N MET A 1 24.27 17.21 5.18
CA MET A 1 22.83 16.95 5.31
C MET A 1 22.69 15.44 5.47
N GLU A 2 22.41 14.99 6.68
CA GLU A 2 22.17 13.57 6.96
C GLU A 2 20.82 13.18 6.33
N MET A 3 20.74 12.03 5.65
CA MET A 3 19.47 11.57 5.10
C MET A 3 18.56 11.17 6.26
N VAL A 4 17.52 11.98 6.51
CA VAL A 4 16.56 11.75 7.60
C VAL A 4 15.63 10.57 7.28
N SER A 5 15.32 10.32 6.01
CA SER A 5 14.59 9.10 5.58
C SER A 5 14.93 8.71 4.15
N GLY A 6 15.24 7.42 3.94
CA GLY A 6 15.45 6.82 2.63
C GLY A 6 14.13 6.46 1.94
N ARG A 7 14.20 5.78 0.79
CA ARG A 7 13.00 5.16 0.20
C ARG A 7 12.54 4.02 1.13
N PRO A 8 11.24 3.92 1.46
CA PRO A 8 10.72 2.79 2.22
C PRO A 8 11.01 1.46 1.50
N LYS A 9 11.42 0.45 2.25
CA LYS A 9 11.61 -0.92 1.77
C LYS A 9 10.30 -1.54 1.31
N THR A 10 9.20 -1.18 1.97
CA THR A 10 7.84 -1.59 1.59
C THR A 10 7.39 -1.00 0.24
N LEU A 11 8.11 -0.03 -0.35
CA LEU A 11 7.75 0.59 -1.62
C LEU A 11 8.70 0.19 -2.76
N LEU A 12 8.22 -0.61 -3.70
CA LEU A 12 8.97 -1.10 -4.87
C LEU A 12 9.54 0.05 -5.70
N PRO A 13 10.79 -0.02 -6.20
CA PRO A 13 11.45 1.07 -6.93
C PRO A 13 10.98 1.17 -8.40
N VAL A 14 9.67 1.29 -8.60
CA VAL A 14 9.02 1.37 -9.92
C VAL A 14 8.38 2.74 -10.14
N PRO A 15 8.29 3.22 -11.40
CA PRO A 15 7.52 4.43 -11.72
C PRO A 15 6.04 4.25 -11.38
N THR A 16 5.42 5.30 -10.85
CA THR A 16 3.98 5.31 -10.59
C THR A 16 3.21 5.82 -11.81
N HIS A 17 1.99 5.33 -11.99
CA HIS A 17 1.07 5.79 -13.04
C HIS A 17 0.19 6.97 -12.61
N TYR A 18 0.43 7.55 -11.43
CA TYR A 18 -0.35 8.67 -10.94
C TYR A 18 -0.01 9.96 -11.68
N CYS A 19 -1.03 10.80 -11.89
CA CYS A 19 -0.85 12.11 -12.51
C CYS A 19 0.11 13.00 -11.70
N PRO A 20 0.85 13.92 -12.34
CA PRO A 20 1.60 14.94 -11.63
C PRO A 20 0.72 15.73 -10.66
N GLY A 21 1.17 15.89 -9.41
CA GLY A 21 0.40 16.55 -8.34
C GLY A 21 -0.63 15.67 -7.64
N CYS A 22 -0.79 14.42 -8.05
CA CYS A 22 -1.69 13.48 -7.39
C CYS A 22 -1.19 13.06 -6.00
N GLY A 23 -2.06 13.16 -4.98
CA GLY A 23 -1.72 12.82 -3.59
C GLY A 23 -1.46 11.33 -3.32
N HIS A 24 -1.86 10.42 -4.20
CA HIS A 24 -1.68 8.97 -3.99
C HIS A 24 -0.22 8.58 -3.77
N GLY A 25 0.72 9.17 -4.52
CA GLY A 25 2.15 8.86 -4.35
C GLY A 25 2.68 9.27 -2.98
N VAL A 26 2.22 10.40 -2.44
CA VAL A 26 2.58 10.86 -1.09
C VAL A 26 1.96 9.94 -0.03
N ILE A 27 0.67 9.62 -0.16
CA ILE A 27 -0.04 8.72 0.76
C ILE A 27 0.63 7.35 0.80
N HIS A 28 0.98 6.77 -0.35
CA HIS A 28 1.65 5.47 -0.43
C HIS A 28 3.01 5.49 0.25
N ARG A 29 3.80 6.56 0.06
CA ARG A 29 5.07 6.72 0.75
C ARG A 29 4.87 6.73 2.27
N LEU A 30 3.96 7.55 2.78
CA LEU A 30 3.69 7.65 4.23
C LEU A 30 3.23 6.32 4.82
N VAL A 31 2.34 5.60 4.13
CA VAL A 31 1.88 4.27 4.57
C VAL A 31 3.05 3.27 4.58
N ALA A 32 3.90 3.28 3.56
CA ALA A 32 5.07 2.40 3.48
C ALA A 32 6.11 2.72 4.59
N GLU A 33 6.34 3.99 4.90
CA GLU A 33 7.19 4.42 6.01
C GLU A 33 6.66 3.86 7.35
N VAL A 34 5.35 3.99 7.59
CA VAL A 34 4.72 3.46 8.82
C VAL A 34 4.82 1.93 8.90
N ILE A 35 4.64 1.21 7.78
CA ILE A 35 4.78 -0.26 7.76
C ILE A 35 6.21 -0.68 8.11
N ASP A 36 7.21 0.02 7.56
CA ASP A 36 8.62 -0.24 7.82
C ASP A 36 8.99 0.09 9.27
N ASP A 37 8.56 1.25 9.78
CA ASP A 37 8.82 1.70 11.16
C ASP A 37 8.24 0.73 12.20
N LEU A 38 7.06 0.17 11.91
CA LEU A 38 6.43 -0.84 12.75
C LEU A 38 7.03 -2.25 12.55
N GLY A 39 7.83 -2.47 11.51
CA GLY A 39 8.42 -3.77 11.20
C GLY A 39 7.39 -4.83 10.81
N ILE A 40 6.27 -4.44 10.19
CA ILE A 40 5.11 -5.33 9.92
C ILE A 40 4.92 -5.68 8.45
N ARG A 41 5.91 -5.43 7.56
CA ARG A 41 5.79 -5.71 6.11
C ARG A 41 5.33 -7.15 5.83
N GLU A 42 5.99 -8.14 6.43
CA GLU A 42 5.70 -9.58 6.28
C GLU A 42 4.38 -10.03 6.92
N LYS A 43 3.67 -9.13 7.62
CA LYS A 43 2.36 -9.37 8.25
C LYS A 43 1.29 -8.45 7.70
N THR A 44 1.61 -7.69 6.65
CA THR A 44 0.71 -6.72 6.04
C THR A 44 0.16 -7.30 4.75
N VAL A 45 -1.16 -7.16 4.57
CA VAL A 45 -1.83 -7.42 3.31
C VAL A 45 -2.61 -6.18 2.92
N VAL A 46 -2.58 -5.80 1.66
CA VAL A 46 -3.33 -4.64 1.15
C VAL A 46 -4.58 -5.09 0.41
N VAL A 47 -5.68 -4.34 0.56
CA VAL A 47 -6.92 -4.58 -0.19
C VAL A 47 -7.17 -3.37 -1.08
N ALA A 48 -6.89 -3.54 -2.37
CA ALA A 48 -6.96 -2.49 -3.37
C ALA A 48 -8.42 -2.27 -3.84
N PRO A 49 -8.96 -1.04 -3.75
CA PRO A 49 -10.30 -0.74 -4.25
C PRO A 49 -10.27 -0.44 -5.75
N VAL A 50 -11.42 -0.52 -6.43
CA VAL A 50 -11.56 0.00 -7.80
C VAL A 50 -11.42 1.53 -7.84
N GLY A 51 -10.58 2.03 -8.75
CA GLY A 51 -10.28 3.45 -8.98
C GLY A 51 -8.79 3.67 -9.20
N CYS A 52 -8.28 4.91 -9.30
CA CYS A 52 -6.83 5.15 -9.46
C CYS A 52 -6.01 4.51 -8.31
N ALA A 53 -6.58 4.48 -7.10
CA ALA A 53 -5.96 3.84 -5.94
C ALA A 53 -5.71 2.33 -6.15
N VAL A 54 -6.42 1.65 -7.04
CA VAL A 54 -6.27 0.20 -7.31
C VAL A 54 -4.82 -0.18 -7.60
N LEU A 55 -4.09 0.73 -8.25
CA LEU A 55 -2.71 0.53 -8.69
C LEU A 55 -1.73 0.34 -7.53
N LEU A 56 -2.14 0.56 -6.28
CA LEU A 56 -1.30 0.41 -5.09
C LEU A 56 -0.60 -0.96 -5.03
N TYR A 57 -1.26 -2.03 -5.49
CA TYR A 57 -0.65 -3.37 -5.47
C TYR A 57 0.54 -3.53 -6.43
N ASN A 58 0.75 -2.60 -7.36
CA ASN A 58 1.93 -2.58 -8.22
C ASN A 58 3.13 -1.88 -7.56
N TYR A 59 2.92 -1.21 -6.42
CA TYR A 59 3.90 -0.32 -5.80
C TYR A 59 4.34 -0.80 -4.42
N PHE A 60 3.47 -1.53 -3.70
CA PHE A 60 3.79 -2.09 -2.39
C PHE A 60 4.41 -3.48 -2.52
N ASP A 61 5.49 -3.71 -1.78
CA ASP A 61 6.13 -5.02 -1.62
C ASP A 61 5.45 -5.82 -0.50
N VAL A 62 4.16 -6.10 -0.69
CA VAL A 62 3.29 -6.88 0.21
C VAL A 62 2.24 -7.63 -0.60
N ASP A 63 1.66 -8.67 -0.02
CA ASP A 63 0.54 -9.39 -0.65
C ASP A 63 -0.68 -8.48 -0.79
N ALA A 64 -1.45 -8.68 -1.87
CA ALA A 64 -2.57 -7.83 -2.22
C ALA A 64 -3.81 -8.59 -2.70
N TYR A 65 -4.99 -8.07 -2.35
CA TYR A 65 -6.27 -8.44 -2.93
C TYR A 65 -6.84 -7.27 -3.73
N GLU A 66 -7.28 -7.52 -4.96
CA GLU A 66 -8.13 -6.56 -5.67
C GLU A 66 -9.60 -6.79 -5.30
N ALA A 67 -10.27 -5.74 -4.86
CA ALA A 67 -11.66 -5.80 -4.45
C ALA A 67 -12.59 -5.25 -5.53
N ALA A 68 -13.77 -5.87 -5.67
CA ALA A 68 -14.85 -5.30 -6.46
C ALA A 68 -15.22 -3.89 -5.97
N HIS A 69 -15.79 -3.07 -6.86
CA HIS A 69 -16.09 -1.67 -6.54
C HIS A 69 -16.96 -1.54 -5.29
N GLY A 70 -16.51 -0.74 -4.32
CA GLY A 70 -17.17 -0.56 -3.02
C GLY A 70 -17.06 -1.74 -2.04
N ARG A 71 -16.29 -2.79 -2.33
CA ARG A 71 -16.20 -4.02 -1.52
C ARG A 71 -14.88 -4.23 -0.78
N ALA A 72 -13.92 -3.30 -0.87
CA ALA A 72 -12.64 -3.42 -0.16
C ALA A 72 -12.79 -3.70 1.36
N PRO A 73 -13.67 -3.00 2.12
CA PRO A 73 -13.87 -3.30 3.53
C PRO A 73 -14.43 -4.70 3.80
N ALA A 74 -15.27 -5.23 2.90
CA ALA A 74 -15.84 -6.56 3.03
C ALA A 74 -14.76 -7.64 2.86
N ILE A 75 -13.89 -7.49 1.86
CA ILE A 75 -12.73 -8.39 1.67
C ILE A 75 -11.78 -8.30 2.85
N ALA A 76 -11.40 -7.07 3.28
CA ALA A 76 -10.51 -6.87 4.42
C ALA A 76 -11.04 -7.52 5.71
N THR A 77 -12.36 -7.43 5.94
CA THR A 77 -13.02 -8.10 7.08
C THR A 77 -12.86 -9.62 6.99
N GLY A 78 -13.05 -10.20 5.82
CA GLY A 78 -12.84 -11.64 5.59
C GLY A 78 -11.40 -12.06 5.86
N CYS A 79 -10.43 -11.35 5.26
CA CYS A 79 -9.00 -11.60 5.45
C CYS A 79 -8.62 -11.60 6.94
N LYS A 80 -9.05 -10.56 7.68
CA LYS A 80 -8.73 -10.45 9.11
C LYS A 80 -9.40 -11.50 9.99
N ARG A 81 -10.58 -12.00 9.60
CA ARG A 81 -11.27 -13.07 10.35
C ARG A 81 -10.62 -14.44 10.14
N VAL A 82 -10.09 -14.71 8.95
CA VAL A 82 -9.40 -15.98 8.64
C VAL A 82 -7.96 -15.98 9.17
N HIS A 83 -7.31 -14.82 9.18
CA HIS A 83 -5.95 -14.63 9.69
C HIS A 83 -5.92 -13.49 10.74
N PRO A 84 -6.33 -13.78 12.01
CA PRO A 84 -6.39 -12.81 13.10
C PRO A 84 -4.99 -12.37 13.58
#